data_AF-A0A836SEF8-F1
#
_entry.id   AF-A0A836SEF8-F1
#
_cell.length_a   1.000
_cell.length_b   1.000
_cell.length_c   1.000
_cell.angle_alpha   90.00
_cell.angle_beta   90.00
_cell.angle_gamma   90.00
#
_symmetry.space_group_name_H-M   'P 1'
#
loop_
_entity.id
_entity.type
_entity.pdbx_description
1 polymer ?
#
loop_
_entity_poly.entity_id
_entity_poly.type
_entity_poly.pdbx_seq_one_letter_code
_entity_poly.pdbx_strand_id
1 'polypeptide(L)'
;MNMNTERKEWGDLLATEAIEKLKPVIQTQPNYFLWPIKYVPSDTWVTQTWWLNMAIKLVEKEIDVFTGLEILLSMGKKKYLKTAIKLIESLWAEDQTLYDAYYYDIIVHLPKTHQIRQYFVDYRDMPSIDQDRLLREALIRENDEMTCRYVSNQIIRKIQNHCETQKELEDYIMPRMAELGKRCVHYIAPRYIHYLKWKCRQVLKKDKWVTENGEEKAFLYHNRSLWIRDSIAYWAWALGWDDLIQELRQSPWYWNNLEDIWAYDFENEPFLIWSHYSVDEILQDKAIEMMENYLLDGVIAWTRMRQLDCPPL
;
A
#
# COMPACT_ATOMS: atom_id res chain seq x y z
N MET A 1 -22.27 3.51 13.40
CA MET A 1 -23.63 3.31 12.88
C MET A 1 -23.70 1.84 12.50
N ASN A 2 -24.74 1.10 12.89
CA ASN A 2 -24.80 -0.32 12.54
C ASN A 2 -25.25 -0.49 11.08
N MET A 3 -24.71 -1.47 10.36
CA MET A 3 -25.16 -1.76 8.98
C MET A 3 -26.64 -2.19 8.98
N ASN A 4 -27.42 -1.65 8.03
CA ASN A 4 -28.79 -2.12 7.81
C ASN A 4 -28.77 -3.60 7.37
N THR A 5 -29.62 -4.43 7.99
CA THR A 5 -29.76 -5.87 7.69
C THR A 5 -29.93 -6.16 6.19
N GLU A 6 -30.80 -5.45 5.48
CA GLU A 6 -31.05 -5.72 4.05
C GLU A 6 -29.80 -5.41 3.20
N ARG A 7 -29.13 -4.29 3.51
CA ARG A 7 -27.90 -3.87 2.83
C ARG A 7 -26.74 -4.83 3.12
N LYS A 8 -26.68 -5.33 4.35
CA LYS A 8 -25.71 -6.34 4.78
C LYS A 8 -25.89 -7.64 4.02
N GLU A 9 -27.12 -8.15 3.95
CA GLU A 9 -27.43 -9.37 3.20
C GLU A 9 -27.12 -9.23 1.70
N TRP A 10 -27.49 -8.10 1.10
CA TRP A 10 -27.18 -7.80 -0.29
C TRP A 10 -25.66 -7.75 -0.56
N GLY A 11 -24.90 -7.00 0.22
CA GLY A 11 -23.46 -6.90 0.00
C GLY A 11 -22.72 -8.20 0.32
N ASP A 12 -23.19 -9.04 1.25
CA ASP A 12 -22.62 -10.38 1.49
C ASP A 12 -22.84 -11.33 0.30
N LEU A 13 -24.00 -11.24 -0.36
CA LEU A 13 -24.28 -11.96 -1.61
C LEU A 13 -23.37 -11.48 -2.74
N LEU A 14 -23.26 -10.16 -2.95
CA LEU A 14 -22.39 -9.57 -3.96
C LEU A 14 -20.91 -9.92 -3.74
N ALA A 15 -20.43 -9.88 -2.50
CA ALA A 15 -19.06 -10.27 -2.17
C ALA A 15 -18.78 -11.72 -2.58
N THR A 16 -19.73 -12.62 -2.30
CA THR A 16 -19.62 -14.04 -2.68
C THR A 16 -19.58 -14.19 -4.20
N GLU A 17 -20.48 -13.52 -4.92
CA GLU A 17 -20.53 -13.56 -6.38
C GLU A 17 -19.26 -13.01 -7.02
N ALA A 18 -18.76 -11.86 -6.54
CA ALA A 18 -17.54 -11.23 -7.02
C ALA A 18 -16.33 -12.16 -6.82
N ILE A 19 -16.19 -12.77 -5.64
CA ILE A 19 -15.13 -13.75 -5.35
C ILE A 19 -15.19 -14.94 -6.32
N GLU A 20 -16.36 -15.55 -6.51
CA GLU A 20 -16.48 -16.74 -7.38
C GLU A 20 -16.18 -16.40 -8.85
N LYS A 21 -16.57 -15.22 -9.33
CA LYS A 21 -16.25 -14.77 -10.69
C LYS A 21 -14.79 -14.40 -10.87
N LEU A 22 -14.12 -13.89 -9.82
CA LEU A 22 -12.72 -13.47 -9.90
C LEU A 22 -11.75 -14.62 -9.66
N LYS A 23 -12.12 -15.68 -8.94
CA LYS A 23 -11.26 -16.86 -8.72
C LYS A 23 -10.66 -17.44 -10.00
N PRO A 24 -11.40 -17.62 -11.12
CA PRO A 24 -10.83 -18.03 -12.40
C PRO A 24 -9.89 -16.99 -13.01
N VAL A 25 -10.21 -15.69 -12.89
CA VAL A 25 -9.41 -14.58 -13.46
C VAL A 25 -8.09 -14.41 -12.70
N ILE A 26 -8.10 -14.44 -11.36
CA ILE A 26 -6.89 -14.45 -10.52
C ILE A 26 -5.98 -15.61 -10.90
N GLN A 27 -6.55 -16.74 -11.29
CA GLN A 27 -5.79 -17.91 -11.71
C GLN A 27 -5.22 -17.80 -13.11
N THR A 28 -5.65 -16.85 -13.95
CA THR A 28 -5.20 -16.75 -15.35
C THR A 28 -4.57 -15.39 -15.71
N GLN A 29 -4.79 -14.35 -14.90
CA GLN A 29 -4.27 -12.98 -15.08
C GLN A 29 -4.01 -12.31 -13.71
N PRO A 30 -2.89 -12.63 -13.04
CA PRO A 30 -2.63 -12.15 -11.67
C PRO A 30 -2.20 -10.68 -11.60
N ASN A 31 -1.89 -10.05 -12.74
CA ASN A 31 -1.41 -8.66 -12.85
C ASN A 31 -2.36 -7.58 -12.29
N TYR A 32 -3.54 -7.96 -11.79
CA TYR A 32 -4.52 -7.07 -11.17
C TYR A 32 -4.52 -7.09 -9.65
N PHE A 33 -3.59 -7.81 -9.02
CA PHE A 33 -3.60 -7.93 -7.56
C PHE A 33 -2.32 -7.34 -7.01
N LEU A 34 -2.48 -6.19 -6.37
CA LEU A 34 -1.47 -5.52 -5.59
C LEU A 34 -0.98 -6.47 -4.49
N TRP A 35 0.01 -7.28 -4.85
CA TRP A 35 0.92 -7.88 -3.89
C TRP A 35 2.13 -6.92 -3.81
N PRO A 36 2.51 -6.46 -2.61
CA PRO A 36 1.84 -6.59 -1.33
C PRO A 36 1.04 -5.33 -1.02
N ILE A 37 -0.28 -5.38 -1.18
CA ILE A 37 -1.12 -4.73 -0.19
C ILE A 37 -1.04 -5.62 1.04
N LYS A 38 -0.36 -5.10 2.06
CA LYS A 38 -0.38 -5.52 3.45
C LYS A 38 -1.67 -6.31 3.77
N TYR A 39 -1.65 -7.62 3.60
CA TYR A 39 -2.74 -8.48 4.04
C TYR A 39 -2.64 -8.54 5.54
N VAL A 40 -3.52 -7.74 6.15
CA VAL A 40 -3.82 -7.79 7.55
C VAL A 40 -4.48 -9.15 7.81
N PRO A 41 -4.06 -9.90 8.84
CA PRO A 41 -4.69 -11.16 9.25
C PRO A 41 -6.21 -11.10 9.46
N SER A 42 -6.81 -9.90 9.46
CA SER A 42 -8.24 -9.65 9.62
C SER A 42 -9.06 -9.92 8.36
N ASP A 43 -8.50 -10.01 7.16
CA ASP A 43 -9.32 -10.20 5.95
C ASP A 43 -9.80 -11.65 5.83
N THR A 44 -10.98 -11.94 6.41
CA THR A 44 -11.42 -13.33 6.69
C THR A 44 -11.62 -14.21 5.46
N TRP A 45 -11.80 -13.64 4.26
CA TRP A 45 -11.98 -14.44 3.04
C TRP A 45 -10.67 -14.75 2.31
N VAL A 46 -9.57 -14.03 2.59
CA VAL A 46 -8.23 -14.37 2.08
C VAL A 46 -7.24 -14.55 3.22
N THR A 47 -7.18 -15.78 3.72
CA THR A 47 -6.17 -16.14 4.73
C THR A 47 -4.77 -16.17 4.12
N GLN A 48 -3.74 -16.01 4.96
CA GLN A 48 -2.35 -16.27 4.55
C GLN A 48 -2.19 -17.69 3.95
N THR A 49 -2.96 -18.66 4.43
CA THR A 49 -3.01 -20.03 3.89
C THR A 49 -3.58 -20.06 2.47
N TRP A 50 -4.59 -19.25 2.16
CA TRP A 50 -5.12 -19.14 0.81
C TRP A 50 -4.07 -18.59 -0.16
N TRP A 51 -3.42 -17.47 0.20
CA TRP A 51 -2.33 -16.90 -0.60
C TRP A 51 -1.20 -17.90 -0.83
N LEU A 52 -0.80 -18.61 0.22
CA LEU A 52 0.21 -19.67 0.12
C LEU A 52 -0.21 -20.77 -0.86
N ASN A 53 -1.42 -21.31 -0.72
CA ASN A 53 -1.92 -22.40 -1.57
C ASN A 53 -2.08 -21.95 -3.03
N MET A 54 -2.56 -20.72 -3.24
CA MET A 54 -2.67 -20.13 -4.56
C MET A 54 -1.29 -19.97 -5.20
N ALA A 55 -0.32 -19.39 -4.49
CA ALA A 55 1.04 -19.20 -4.99
C ALA A 55 1.75 -20.52 -5.30
N ILE A 56 1.57 -21.55 -4.47
CA ILE A 56 2.03 -22.92 -4.76
C ILE A 56 1.42 -23.41 -6.07
N LYS A 57 0.10 -23.29 -6.24
CA LYS A 57 -0.60 -23.71 -7.45
C LYS A 57 -0.09 -22.96 -8.69
N LEU A 58 0.14 -21.65 -8.59
CA LEU A 58 0.65 -20.84 -9.69
C LEU A 58 2.02 -21.32 -10.18
N VAL A 59 2.93 -21.63 -9.25
CA VAL A 59 4.28 -22.14 -9.58
C VAL A 59 4.23 -23.58 -10.07
N GLU A 60 3.55 -24.48 -9.35
CA GLU A 60 3.56 -25.92 -9.65
C GLU A 60 2.78 -26.28 -10.92
N LYS A 61 1.80 -25.46 -11.31
CA LYS A 61 1.03 -25.64 -12.55
C LYS A 61 1.50 -24.74 -13.70
N GLU A 62 2.60 -24.01 -13.50
CA GLU A 62 3.19 -23.11 -14.50
C GLU A 62 2.19 -22.09 -15.08
N ILE A 63 1.30 -21.54 -14.23
CA ILE A 63 0.27 -20.61 -14.70
C ILE A 63 0.79 -19.17 -14.69
N ASP A 64 1.32 -18.74 -13.55
CA ASP A 64 2.08 -17.50 -13.40
C ASP A 64 3.16 -17.72 -12.34
N VAL A 65 4.29 -18.23 -12.83
CA VAL A 65 5.42 -18.60 -11.98
C VAL A 65 5.99 -17.37 -11.28
N PHE A 66 5.95 -16.19 -11.91
CA PHE A 66 6.54 -14.97 -11.36
C PHE A 66 5.78 -14.53 -10.09
N THR A 67 4.47 -14.26 -10.23
CA THR A 67 3.62 -13.84 -9.11
C THR A 67 3.63 -14.89 -7.99
N GLY A 68 3.59 -16.17 -8.35
CA GLY A 68 3.68 -17.26 -7.37
C GLY A 68 5.00 -17.23 -6.58
N LEU A 69 6.13 -17.00 -7.23
CA LEU A 69 7.44 -16.92 -6.56
C LEU A 69 7.56 -15.68 -5.67
N GLU A 70 7.07 -14.53 -6.10
CA GLU A 70 7.04 -13.30 -5.31
C GLU A 70 6.36 -13.52 -3.95
N ILE A 71 5.15 -14.09 -3.96
CA ILE A 71 4.39 -14.41 -2.74
C ILE A 71 5.14 -15.45 -1.89
N LEU A 72 5.67 -16.50 -2.51
CA LEU A 72 6.34 -17.58 -1.77
C LEU A 72 7.63 -17.11 -1.09
N LEU A 73 8.44 -16.29 -1.77
CA LEU A 73 9.71 -15.81 -1.23
C LEU A 73 9.51 -14.77 -0.13
N SER A 74 8.59 -13.83 -0.32
CA SER A 74 8.19 -12.86 0.71
C SER A 74 7.57 -13.52 1.96
N MET A 75 6.91 -14.68 1.79
CA MET A 75 6.48 -15.55 2.90
C MET A 75 7.60 -16.44 3.50
N GLY A 76 8.85 -16.24 3.08
CA GLY A 76 10.02 -16.95 3.61
C GLY A 76 10.15 -18.41 3.14
N LYS A 77 9.46 -18.83 2.06
CA LYS A 77 9.52 -20.21 1.54
C LYS A 77 10.78 -20.46 0.71
N LYS A 78 11.94 -20.51 1.39
CA LYS A 78 13.29 -20.67 0.78
C LYS A 78 13.45 -21.85 -0.18
N LYS A 79 12.63 -22.90 -0.09
CA LYS A 79 12.67 -24.04 -1.02
C LYS A 79 12.46 -23.64 -2.49
N TYR A 80 11.78 -22.53 -2.74
CA TYR A 80 11.52 -22.00 -4.09
C TYR A 80 12.65 -21.11 -4.65
N LEU A 81 13.71 -20.83 -3.86
CA LEU A 81 14.81 -19.95 -4.29
C LEU A 81 15.55 -20.49 -5.52
N LYS A 82 15.70 -21.82 -5.64
CA LYS A 82 16.32 -22.43 -6.83
C LYS A 82 15.49 -22.18 -8.09
N THR A 83 14.17 -22.28 -7.98
CA THR A 83 13.24 -22.00 -9.07
C THR A 83 13.31 -20.52 -9.47
N ALA A 84 13.38 -19.63 -8.48
CA ALA A 84 13.52 -18.20 -8.71
C ALA A 84 14.84 -17.82 -9.39
N ILE A 85 15.96 -18.40 -8.97
CA ILE A 85 17.27 -18.21 -9.62
C ILE A 85 17.18 -18.63 -11.08
N LYS A 86 16.66 -19.84 -11.36
CA LYS A 86 16.52 -20.34 -12.73
C LYS A 86 15.66 -19.42 -13.60
N LEU A 87 14.53 -18.94 -13.06
CA LEU A 87 13.65 -18.00 -13.77
C LEU A 87 14.39 -16.71 -14.12
N ILE A 88 14.99 -16.06 -13.12
CA ILE A 88 15.67 -14.78 -13.30
C ILE A 88 16.90 -14.91 -14.22
N GLU A 89 17.68 -15.99 -14.11
CA GLU A 89 18.81 -16.26 -15.02
C GLU A 89 18.35 -16.46 -16.47
N SER A 90 17.24 -17.17 -16.69
CA SER A 90 16.68 -17.37 -18.04
C SER A 90 16.25 -16.04 -18.65
N LEU A 91 15.49 -15.24 -17.89
CA LEU A 91 15.03 -13.93 -18.33
C LEU A 91 16.23 -13.01 -18.63
N TRP A 92 17.19 -12.93 -17.71
CA TRP A 92 18.40 -12.12 -17.86
C TRP A 92 19.25 -12.49 -19.08
N ALA A 93 19.29 -13.78 -19.44
CA ALA A 93 20.03 -14.25 -20.60
C ALA A 93 19.34 -13.92 -21.93
N GLU A 94 18.01 -13.90 -21.95
CA GLU A 94 17.21 -13.63 -23.15
C GLU A 94 17.15 -12.15 -23.50
N ASP A 95 17.14 -11.26 -22.50
CA ASP A 95 17.12 -9.82 -22.74
C ASP A 95 17.83 -9.04 -21.61
N GLN A 96 19.07 -8.60 -21.87
CA GLN A 96 19.84 -7.77 -20.93
C GLN A 96 19.22 -6.37 -20.71
N THR A 97 18.14 -6.02 -21.42
CA THR A 97 17.40 -4.77 -21.28
C THR A 97 16.13 -4.90 -20.43
N LEU A 98 15.96 -5.99 -19.67
CA LEU A 98 14.87 -6.17 -18.71
C LEU A 98 14.93 -5.14 -17.56
N TYR A 99 14.53 -3.91 -17.88
CA TYR A 99 14.21 -2.80 -17.00
C TYR A 99 12.77 -2.91 -16.46
N ASP A 100 12.14 -4.08 -16.54
CA ASP A 100 10.84 -4.28 -15.92
C ASP A 100 11.05 -4.38 -14.42
N ALA A 101 10.81 -3.25 -13.75
CA ALA A 101 10.97 -3.06 -12.33
C ALA A 101 10.16 -4.05 -11.46
N TYR A 102 9.23 -4.79 -12.07
CA TYR A 102 8.55 -5.94 -11.47
C TYR A 102 9.53 -7.01 -10.95
N TYR A 103 10.68 -7.24 -11.59
CA TYR A 103 11.62 -8.30 -11.16
C TYR A 103 12.30 -8.04 -9.83
N TYR A 104 12.31 -6.79 -9.35
CA TYR A 104 13.02 -6.43 -8.12
C TYR A 104 12.52 -7.23 -6.93
N ASP A 105 11.23 -7.54 -6.88
CA ASP A 105 10.64 -8.31 -5.79
C ASP A 105 11.18 -9.74 -5.70
N ILE A 106 11.66 -10.32 -6.80
CA ILE A 106 12.40 -11.59 -6.76
C ILE A 106 13.90 -11.34 -6.56
N ILE A 107 14.50 -10.39 -7.28
CA ILE A 107 15.94 -10.11 -7.29
C ILE A 107 16.49 -9.83 -5.88
N VAL A 108 15.75 -9.10 -5.04
CA VAL A 108 16.18 -8.78 -3.67
C VAL A 108 16.31 -10.01 -2.76
N HIS A 109 15.63 -11.12 -3.08
CA HIS A 109 15.72 -12.38 -2.33
C HIS A 109 16.92 -13.25 -2.74
N LEU A 110 17.54 -13.00 -3.90
CA LEU A 110 18.73 -13.75 -4.34
C LEU A 110 19.88 -13.55 -3.34
N PRO A 111 20.83 -14.50 -3.21
CA PRO A 111 22.00 -14.30 -2.36
C PRO A 111 22.74 -12.99 -2.66
N LYS A 112 23.27 -12.31 -1.63
CA LYS A 112 24.03 -11.05 -1.82
C LYS A 112 25.28 -11.21 -2.70
N THR A 113 25.78 -12.43 -2.85
CA THR A 113 26.91 -12.80 -3.71
C THR A 113 26.47 -13.14 -5.15
N HIS A 114 25.17 -13.15 -5.44
CA HIS A 114 24.66 -13.50 -6.75
C HIS A 114 24.89 -12.34 -7.74
N GLN A 115 25.46 -12.64 -8.91
CA GLN A 115 25.87 -11.64 -9.89
C GLN A 115 24.72 -10.70 -10.31
N ILE A 116 23.55 -11.26 -10.62
CA ILE A 116 22.37 -10.46 -11.01
C ILE A 116 21.95 -9.50 -9.89
N ARG A 117 21.91 -9.95 -8.63
CA ARG A 117 21.60 -9.06 -7.50
C ARG A 117 22.65 -7.95 -7.34
N GLN A 118 23.93 -8.28 -7.48
CA GLN A 118 25.02 -7.30 -7.37
C GLN A 118 25.01 -6.26 -8.49
N TYR A 119 24.49 -6.61 -9.67
CA TYR A 119 24.30 -5.68 -10.77
C TYR A 119 23.32 -4.56 -10.40
N PHE A 120 22.18 -4.92 -9.81
CA PHE A 120 21.13 -3.96 -9.45
C PHE A 120 21.37 -3.27 -8.10
N VAL A 121 21.95 -3.98 -7.13
CA VAL A 121 22.11 -3.51 -5.76
C VAL A 121 23.56 -3.14 -5.50
N ASP A 122 23.99 -1.99 -6.02
CA ASP A 122 25.31 -1.42 -5.73
C ASP A 122 25.25 -0.44 -4.55
N TYR A 123 25.57 -0.92 -3.35
CA TYR A 123 25.61 -0.09 -2.14
C TYR A 123 26.67 1.03 -2.18
N ARG A 124 27.57 1.05 -3.17
CA ARG A 124 28.48 2.19 -3.39
C ARG A 124 27.76 3.38 -4.03
N ASP A 125 26.64 3.13 -4.71
CA ASP A 125 25.79 4.14 -5.35
C ASP A 125 24.38 4.13 -4.72
N MET A 126 24.33 4.36 -3.41
CA MET A 126 23.06 4.55 -2.68
C MET A 126 22.14 5.64 -3.27
N PRO A 127 22.63 6.77 -3.82
CA PRO A 127 21.76 7.74 -4.48
C PRO A 127 20.95 7.15 -5.64
N SER A 128 21.53 6.27 -6.45
CA SER A 128 20.80 5.59 -7.54
C SER A 128 19.69 4.68 -6.99
N ILE A 129 19.99 3.89 -5.95
CA ILE A 129 18.98 3.07 -5.25
C ILE A 129 17.86 3.95 -4.66
N ASP A 130 18.18 5.12 -4.10
CA ASP A 130 17.18 6.05 -3.55
C ASP A 130 16.37 6.81 -4.61
N GLN A 131 16.80 6.81 -5.87
CA GLN A 131 16.02 7.35 -7.00
C GLN A 131 15.12 6.28 -7.61
N ASP A 132 15.57 5.03 -7.67
CA ASP A 132 14.75 3.90 -8.11
C ASP A 132 13.73 3.51 -7.03
N ARG A 133 12.50 4.01 -7.18
CA ARG A 133 11.39 3.75 -6.25
C ARG A 133 11.13 2.26 -6.05
N LEU A 134 11.08 1.49 -7.13
CA LEU A 134 10.62 0.11 -7.08
C LEU A 134 11.69 -0.79 -6.46
N LEU A 135 12.97 -0.56 -6.78
CA LEU A 135 14.07 -1.25 -6.11
C LEU A 135 14.13 -0.92 -4.61
N ARG A 136 13.99 0.36 -4.27
CA ARG A 136 14.00 0.82 -2.87
C ARG A 136 12.88 0.18 -2.06
N GLU A 137 11.66 0.18 -2.60
CA GLU A 137 10.51 -0.44 -1.96
C GLU A 137 10.73 -1.93 -1.71
N ALA A 138 11.22 -2.67 -2.71
CA ALA A 138 11.55 -4.10 -2.58
C ALA A 138 12.62 -4.34 -1.50
N LEU A 139 13.68 -3.53 -1.46
CA LEU A 139 14.74 -3.63 -0.46
C LEU A 139 14.26 -3.29 0.96
N ILE A 140 13.41 -2.26 1.11
CA ILE A 140 12.84 -1.88 2.42
C ILE A 140 11.87 -2.95 2.91
N ARG A 141 11.07 -3.53 2.02
CA ARG A 141 10.13 -4.63 2.33
C ARG A 141 10.86 -5.83 2.91
N GLU A 142 11.99 -6.18 2.33
CA GLU A 142 12.92 -7.22 2.80
C GLU A 142 13.79 -6.81 3.99
N ASN A 143 13.59 -5.60 4.51
CA ASN A 143 14.34 -5.06 5.64
C ASN A 143 15.86 -5.07 5.40
N ASP A 144 16.30 -4.67 4.20
CA ASP A 144 17.73 -4.46 3.97
C ASP A 144 18.25 -3.28 4.79
N GLU A 145 19.09 -3.59 5.77
CA GLU A 145 19.55 -2.64 6.78
C GLU A 145 20.29 -1.44 6.19
N MET A 146 21.08 -1.63 5.12
CA MET A 146 21.86 -0.54 4.51
C MET A 146 20.92 0.46 3.84
N THR A 147 19.95 -0.03 3.08
CA THR A 147 18.93 0.81 2.44
C THR A 147 18.08 1.54 3.48
N CYS A 148 17.55 0.83 4.48
CA CYS A 148 16.73 1.45 5.52
C CYS A 148 17.48 2.56 6.29
N ARG A 149 18.75 2.34 6.64
CA ARG A 149 19.58 3.35 7.31
C ARG A 149 19.86 4.55 6.42
N TYR A 150 20.16 4.33 5.14
CA TYR A 150 20.43 5.41 4.20
C TYR A 150 19.20 6.31 4.04
N VAL A 151 18.04 5.73 3.73
CA VAL A 151 16.77 6.47 3.54
C VAL A 151 16.42 7.26 4.80
N SER A 152 16.54 6.64 5.97
CA SER A 152 16.28 7.31 7.25
C SER A 152 17.21 8.50 7.50
N ASN A 153 18.50 8.37 7.16
CA ASN A 153 19.45 9.46 7.28
C ASN A 153 19.13 10.63 6.33
N GLN A 154 18.66 10.36 5.11
CA GLN A 154 18.25 11.41 4.17
C GLN A 154 17.02 12.16 4.67
N ILE A 155 16.02 11.44 5.18
CA ILE A 155 14.84 12.03 5.82
C ILE A 155 15.25 12.96 6.98
N ILE A 156 16.09 12.47 7.89
CA ILE A 156 16.56 13.24 9.06
C ILE A 156 17.29 14.51 8.61
N ARG A 157 18.19 14.41 7.63
CA ARG A 157 18.94 15.56 7.10
C ARG A 157 17.99 16.62 6.52
N LYS A 158 16.97 16.21 5.76
CA LYS A 158 15.99 17.13 5.19
C LYS A 158 15.18 17.86 6.26
N ILE A 159 14.74 17.15 7.30
CA ILE A 159 14.03 17.76 8.44
C ILE A 159 14.94 18.75 9.19
N GLN A 160 16.20 18.37 9.46
CA GLN A 160 17.14 19.19 10.24
C GLN A 160 17.59 20.46 9.51
N ASN A 161 17.63 20.44 8.18
CA ASN A 161 18.06 21.60 7.41
C ASN A 161 17.03 22.74 7.37
N HIS A 162 15.87 22.60 8.04
CA HIS A 162 14.84 23.63 8.21
C HIS A 162 14.30 24.27 6.92
N CYS A 163 14.64 23.70 5.76
CA CYS A 163 14.21 24.14 4.43
C CYS A 163 13.10 23.26 3.85
N GLU A 164 12.47 22.41 4.65
CA GLU A 164 11.38 21.54 4.18
C GLU A 164 10.25 22.38 3.59
N THR A 165 10.25 22.47 2.26
CA THR A 165 9.12 23.04 1.54
C THR A 165 7.96 22.07 1.63
N GLN A 166 6.74 22.57 1.44
CA GLN A 166 5.56 21.72 1.31
C GLN A 166 5.82 20.60 0.27
N LYS A 167 6.46 20.94 -0.85
CA LYS A 167 6.90 20.02 -1.90
C LYS A 167 7.87 18.94 -1.41
N GLU A 168 8.87 19.27 -0.60
CA GLU A 168 9.80 18.24 -0.08
C GLU A 168 9.13 17.28 0.89
N LEU A 169 8.14 17.76 1.65
CA LEU A 169 7.36 16.93 2.54
C LEU A 169 6.50 15.94 1.74
N GLU A 170 5.85 16.41 0.66
CA GLU A 170 5.03 15.59 -0.28
C GLU A 170 5.86 14.63 -1.11
N ASP A 171 6.85 15.14 -1.82
CA ASP A 171 7.51 14.40 -2.91
C ASP A 171 8.63 13.49 -2.40
N TYR A 172 9.12 13.73 -1.17
CA TYR A 172 10.29 13.03 -0.66
C TYR A 172 10.10 12.43 0.72
N ILE A 173 9.82 13.25 1.73
CA ILE A 173 9.90 12.81 3.13
C ILE A 173 8.79 11.83 3.45
N MET A 174 7.54 12.19 3.20
CA MET A 174 6.41 11.37 3.62
C MET A 174 6.26 10.06 2.83
N PRO A 175 6.49 10.02 1.50
CA PRO A 175 6.51 8.75 0.76
C PRO A 175 7.54 7.77 1.32
N ARG A 176 8.79 8.21 1.52
CA ARG A 176 9.85 7.34 2.08
C ARG A 176 9.60 6.93 3.53
N MET A 177 8.97 7.80 4.32
CA MET A 177 8.47 7.43 5.64
C MET A 177 7.44 6.31 5.55
N ALA A 178 6.52 6.38 4.58
CA ALA A 178 5.48 5.38 4.40
C ALA A 178 6.03 4.05 3.88
N GLU A 179 7.03 4.07 2.98
CA GLU A 179 7.79 2.90 2.55
C GLU A 179 8.44 2.19 3.76
N LEU A 180 9.11 2.94 4.65
CA LEU A 180 9.65 2.40 5.91
C LEU A 180 8.53 1.86 6.82
N GLY A 181 7.37 2.51 6.80
CA GLY A 181 6.20 2.17 7.60
C GLY A 181 6.52 2.09 9.09
N LYS A 182 5.96 1.10 9.79
CA LYS A 182 6.22 0.87 11.22
C LYS A 182 7.70 0.66 11.56
N ARG A 183 8.54 0.26 10.59
CA ARG A 183 9.99 0.07 10.82
C ARG A 183 10.72 1.39 11.05
N CYS A 184 10.14 2.54 10.69
CA CYS A 184 10.75 3.84 10.92
C CYS A 184 11.20 4.03 12.39
N VAL A 185 10.48 3.45 13.37
CA VAL A 185 10.82 3.54 14.80
C VAL A 185 12.19 2.95 15.15
N HIS A 186 12.72 2.04 14.33
CA HIS A 186 14.03 1.44 14.51
C HIS A 186 15.17 2.29 13.95
N TYR A 187 14.87 3.16 12.97
CA TYR A 187 15.88 3.89 12.21
C TYR A 187 15.82 5.42 12.39
N ILE A 188 14.68 5.94 12.86
CA ILE A 188 14.41 7.37 13.00
C ILE A 188 14.06 7.68 14.46
N ALA A 189 14.75 8.66 15.04
CA ALA A 189 14.53 9.03 16.42
C ALA A 189 13.09 9.55 16.67
N PRO A 190 12.46 9.23 17.81
CA PRO A 190 11.05 9.55 18.08
C PRO A 190 10.69 11.03 17.87
N ARG A 191 11.60 11.96 18.18
CA ARG A 191 11.38 13.40 17.98
C ARG A 191 11.02 13.79 16.54
N TYR A 192 11.61 13.12 15.55
CA TYR A 192 11.33 13.40 14.13
C TYR A 192 9.99 12.80 13.71
N ILE A 193 9.65 11.62 14.22
CA ILE A 193 8.35 10.98 13.99
C ILE A 193 7.23 11.86 14.57
N HIS A 194 7.39 12.33 15.82
CA HIS A 194 6.45 13.26 16.45
C HIS A 194 6.33 14.58 15.69
N TYR A 195 7.45 15.11 15.19
CA TYR A 195 7.48 16.31 14.38
C TYR A 195 6.66 16.17 13.08
N LEU A 196 6.87 15.09 12.33
CA LEU A 196 6.13 14.82 11.09
C LEU A 196 4.62 14.62 11.35
N LYS A 197 4.29 13.90 12.41
CA LYS A 197 2.89 13.74 12.83
C LYS A 197 2.23 15.08 13.19
N TRP A 198 2.96 15.94 13.90
CA TRP A 198 2.49 17.30 14.20
C TRP A 198 2.29 18.11 12.91
N LYS A 199 3.18 17.99 11.92
CA LYS A 199 3.02 18.63 10.60
C LYS A 199 1.76 18.15 9.88
N CYS A 200 1.49 16.85 9.83
CA CYS A 200 0.26 16.31 9.25
C CYS A 200 -0.98 16.93 9.92
N ARG A 201 -1.00 17.07 11.25
CA ARG A 201 -2.09 17.76 11.95
C ARG A 201 -2.23 19.24 11.59
N GLN A 202 -1.12 19.96 11.38
CA GLN A 202 -1.18 21.36 10.94
C GLN A 202 -1.78 21.48 9.54
N VAL A 203 -1.40 20.57 8.64
CA VAL A 203 -1.95 20.48 7.30
C VAL A 203 -3.45 20.18 7.36
N LEU A 204 -3.89 19.18 8.12
CA LEU A 204 -5.31 18.87 8.29
C LEU A 204 -6.12 20.05 8.85
N LYS A 205 -5.57 20.81 9.80
CA LYS A 205 -6.25 22.01 10.33
C LYS A 205 -6.44 23.08 9.26
N LYS A 206 -5.42 23.29 8.42
CA LYS A 206 -5.47 24.23 7.30
C LYS A 206 -6.50 23.77 6.27
N ASP A 207 -6.47 22.50 5.90
CA ASP A 207 -7.39 21.90 4.93
C ASP A 207 -8.83 21.94 5.42
N LYS A 208 -9.07 21.58 6.69
CA LYS A 208 -10.39 21.73 7.33
C LYS A 208 -10.90 23.16 7.26
N TRP A 209 -10.06 24.14 7.60
CA TRP A 209 -10.45 25.55 7.54
C TRP A 209 -10.82 25.97 6.12
N VAL A 210 -10.06 25.54 5.12
CA VAL A 210 -10.35 25.80 3.70
C VAL A 210 -11.69 25.17 3.30
N THR A 211 -11.91 23.89 3.61
CA THR A 211 -13.16 23.18 3.31
C THR A 211 -14.38 23.82 3.99
N GLU A 212 -14.26 24.24 5.25
CA GLU A 212 -15.39 24.75 6.03
C GLU A 212 -15.66 26.26 5.83
N ASN A 213 -14.65 27.05 5.42
CA ASN A 213 -14.74 28.53 5.40
C ASN A 213 -14.40 29.16 4.02
N GLY A 214 -13.89 28.41 3.05
CA GLY A 214 -13.24 28.93 1.85
C GLY A 214 -13.95 28.64 0.52
N GLU A 215 -14.82 29.56 0.12
CA GLU A 215 -15.22 29.96 -1.24
C GLU A 215 -15.50 28.87 -2.31
N GLU A 216 -16.79 28.61 -2.48
CA GLU A 216 -17.48 27.69 -3.42
C GLU A 216 -17.03 27.68 -4.90
N LYS A 217 -16.13 28.57 -5.38
CA LYS A 217 -15.81 28.67 -6.83
C LYS A 217 -14.37 29.08 -7.21
N ALA A 218 -13.44 29.31 -6.27
CA ALA A 218 -12.06 29.66 -6.64
C ALA A 218 -11.19 28.43 -7.04
N PHE A 219 -11.70 27.22 -6.80
CA PHE A 219 -10.92 25.97 -6.81
C PHE A 219 -10.78 25.28 -8.16
N LEU A 220 -11.57 25.66 -9.17
CA LEU A 220 -11.56 24.95 -10.44
C LEU A 220 -10.33 25.24 -11.31
N TYR A 221 -9.54 26.29 -11.03
CA TYR A 221 -8.49 26.68 -11.97
C TYR A 221 -7.08 26.98 -11.45
N HIS A 222 -6.77 27.35 -10.18
CA HIS A 222 -5.36 27.56 -9.81
C HIS A 222 -4.97 27.31 -8.32
N ASN A 223 -4.09 26.33 -8.13
CA ASN A 223 -2.91 26.35 -7.23
C ASN A 223 -3.02 26.17 -5.69
N ARG A 224 -3.94 25.34 -5.16
CA ARG A 224 -3.67 24.64 -3.88
C ARG A 224 -4.34 23.28 -3.84
N SER A 225 -3.54 22.22 -3.95
CA SER A 225 -3.97 20.84 -3.67
C SER A 225 -4.28 20.72 -2.17
N LEU A 226 -5.50 20.30 -1.83
CA LEU A 226 -5.81 19.83 -0.47
C LEU A 226 -4.99 18.54 -0.26
N TRP A 227 -4.32 18.41 0.88
CA TRP A 227 -3.63 17.17 1.28
C TRP A 227 -4.59 16.13 1.87
N ILE A 228 -5.90 16.41 1.75
CA ILE A 228 -6.98 15.54 2.19
C ILE A 228 -6.89 14.18 1.46
N ARG A 229 -6.31 14.16 0.27
CA ARG A 229 -6.25 12.99 -0.58
C ARG A 229 -5.09 12.07 -0.20
N ASP A 230 -5.46 10.89 0.29
CA ASP A 230 -4.74 9.61 0.27
C ASP A 230 -3.49 9.54 1.14
N SER A 231 -2.59 10.50 0.96
CA SER A 231 -1.34 10.71 1.65
C SER A 231 -1.47 10.64 3.17
N ILE A 232 -2.30 11.46 3.83
CA ILE A 232 -2.28 11.53 5.30
C ILE A 232 -2.86 10.26 5.95
N ALA A 233 -3.97 9.72 5.44
CA ALA A 233 -4.54 8.46 5.94
C ALA A 233 -3.56 7.30 5.71
N TYR A 234 -2.96 7.24 4.51
CA TYR A 234 -1.96 6.25 4.16
C TYR A 234 -0.72 6.32 5.03
N TRP A 235 -0.16 7.50 5.24
CA TRP A 235 1.00 7.69 6.10
C TRP A 235 0.67 7.37 7.55
N ALA A 236 -0.47 7.84 8.06
CA ALA A 236 -0.90 7.54 9.42
C ALA A 236 -1.02 6.04 9.65
N TRP A 237 -1.63 5.31 8.71
CA TRP A 237 -1.73 3.86 8.78
C TRP A 237 -0.38 3.16 8.63
N ALA A 238 0.41 3.54 7.62
CA ALA A 238 1.72 2.95 7.35
C ALA A 238 2.66 3.08 8.56
N LEU A 239 2.58 4.21 9.26
CA LEU A 239 3.40 4.53 10.43
C LEU A 239 2.80 4.07 11.77
N GLY A 240 1.57 3.57 11.79
CA GLY A 240 0.89 3.16 13.03
C GLY A 240 0.52 4.32 13.95
N TRP A 241 0.04 5.43 13.37
CA TRP A 241 -0.42 6.61 14.10
C TRP A 241 -1.91 6.51 14.45
N ASP A 242 -2.24 5.58 15.35
CA ASP A 242 -3.62 5.21 15.67
C ASP A 242 -4.50 6.37 16.19
N ASP A 243 -3.92 7.30 16.94
CA ASP A 243 -4.58 8.54 17.40
C ASP A 243 -4.92 9.50 16.25
N LEU A 244 -4.09 9.60 15.21
CA LEU A 244 -4.40 10.43 14.04
C LEU A 244 -5.49 9.76 13.19
N ILE A 245 -5.43 8.44 13.05
CA ILE A 245 -6.51 7.66 12.42
C ILE A 245 -7.83 7.85 13.18
N GLN A 246 -7.82 7.82 14.51
CA GLN A 246 -9.01 8.04 15.33
C GLN A 246 -9.57 9.47 15.18
N GLU A 247 -8.70 10.48 15.11
CA GLU A 247 -9.07 11.89 14.86
C GLU A 247 -9.78 12.06 13.50
N LEU A 248 -9.22 11.45 12.47
CA LEU A 248 -9.77 11.46 11.11
C LEU A 248 -11.10 10.68 11.01
N ARG A 249 -11.23 9.55 11.70
CA ARG A 249 -12.49 8.78 11.77
C ARG A 249 -13.66 9.65 12.26
N GLN A 250 -13.41 10.56 13.20
CA GLN A 250 -14.41 11.44 13.80
C GLN A 250 -14.66 12.72 13.00
N SER A 251 -14.13 12.84 11.78
CA SER A 251 -14.12 14.07 11.00
C SER A 251 -14.97 13.95 9.73
N PRO A 252 -16.31 14.15 9.76
CA PRO A 252 -17.17 14.08 8.56
C PRO A 252 -16.69 14.93 7.38
N TRP A 253 -16.13 16.12 7.66
CA TRP A 253 -15.56 16.99 6.62
C TRP A 253 -14.45 16.30 5.83
N TYR A 254 -13.61 15.47 6.46
CA TYR A 254 -12.52 14.77 5.81
C TYR A 254 -13.08 13.74 4.82
N TRP A 255 -14.07 12.95 5.25
CA TRP A 255 -14.76 11.95 4.44
C TRP A 255 -15.47 12.54 3.24
N ASN A 256 -16.18 13.65 3.44
CA ASN A 256 -16.92 14.34 2.39
C ASN A 256 -16.02 15.03 1.36
N ASN A 257 -14.72 15.13 1.62
CA ASN A 257 -13.74 15.80 0.77
C ASN A 257 -12.61 14.88 0.29
N LEU A 258 -12.69 13.58 0.56
CA LEU A 258 -11.92 12.61 -0.21
C LEU A 258 -12.37 12.76 -1.67
N GLU A 259 -11.43 12.94 -2.60
CA GLU A 259 -11.78 13.18 -3.99
C GLU A 259 -12.70 12.08 -4.53
N ASP A 260 -13.57 12.47 -5.46
CA ASP A 260 -14.37 11.55 -6.24
C ASP A 260 -13.42 10.56 -6.92
N ILE A 261 -13.42 9.33 -6.41
CA ILE A 261 -12.53 8.21 -6.80
C ILE A 261 -12.65 7.84 -8.29
N TRP A 262 -13.61 8.43 -8.99
CA TRP A 262 -13.85 8.34 -10.42
C TRP A 262 -12.70 8.92 -11.30
N ALA A 263 -11.74 9.64 -10.71
CA ALA A 263 -10.58 10.16 -11.41
C ALA A 263 -9.39 9.18 -11.41
N TYR A 264 -9.48 8.11 -12.22
CA TYR A 264 -8.35 7.35 -12.79
C TYR A 264 -7.25 6.79 -11.86
N ASP A 265 -7.44 6.71 -10.54
CA ASP A 265 -6.46 6.08 -9.64
C ASP A 265 -6.80 4.60 -9.40
N PHE A 266 -5.93 3.73 -9.94
CA PHE A 266 -5.97 2.29 -9.73
C PHE A 266 -5.64 1.87 -8.28
N GLU A 267 -5.17 2.81 -7.45
CA GLU A 267 -4.63 2.55 -6.11
C GLU A 267 -5.68 2.89 -5.04
N ASN A 268 -6.68 2.01 -4.84
CA ASN A 268 -7.75 2.17 -3.85
C ASN A 268 -7.27 2.13 -2.37
N GLU A 269 -6.00 2.42 -2.10
CA GLU A 269 -5.34 2.33 -0.79
C GLU A 269 -6.05 3.09 0.34
N PRO A 270 -6.48 4.36 0.17
CA PRO A 270 -7.14 5.13 1.23
C PRO A 270 -8.45 4.48 1.65
N PHE A 271 -9.24 4.05 0.67
CA PHE A 271 -10.48 3.32 0.90
C PHE A 271 -10.23 2.03 1.67
N LEU A 272 -9.22 1.25 1.25
CA LEU A 272 -8.82 0.04 1.94
C LEU A 272 -8.32 0.31 3.37
N ILE A 273 -7.54 1.37 3.58
CA ILE A 273 -7.09 1.77 4.92
C ILE A 273 -8.28 2.11 5.80
N TRP A 274 -9.22 2.88 5.28
CA TRP A 274 -10.38 3.34 6.04
C TRP A 274 -11.36 2.23 6.39
N SER A 275 -11.49 1.22 5.53
CA SER A 275 -12.29 0.04 5.83
C SER A 275 -11.82 -0.73 7.08
N HIS A 276 -10.57 -0.53 7.56
CA HIS A 276 -10.10 -1.06 8.85
C HIS A 276 -10.63 -0.31 10.07
N TYR A 277 -11.11 0.92 9.89
CA TYR A 277 -11.36 1.81 11.02
C TYR A 277 -12.79 2.33 11.08
N SER A 278 -13.56 2.33 9.99
CA SER A 278 -14.90 2.91 9.97
C SER A 278 -15.92 2.04 9.25
N VAL A 279 -17.17 2.12 9.73
CA VAL A 279 -18.37 1.60 9.06
C VAL A 279 -19.21 2.83 8.76
N ASP A 280 -18.99 3.40 7.58
CA ASP A 280 -19.65 4.60 7.07
C ASP A 280 -20.49 4.24 5.84
N GLU A 281 -21.56 4.99 5.58
CA GLU A 281 -22.43 4.76 4.42
C GLU A 281 -21.69 4.99 3.11
N ILE A 282 -20.83 6.01 3.04
CA ILE A 282 -20.03 6.32 1.84
C ILE A 282 -19.08 5.17 1.52
N LEU A 283 -18.43 4.59 2.54
CA LEU A 283 -17.54 3.44 2.34
C LEU A 283 -18.32 2.18 1.91
N GLN A 284 -19.53 1.99 2.45
CA GLN A 284 -20.39 0.86 2.07
C GLN A 284 -20.86 0.98 0.61
N ASP A 285 -21.33 2.14 0.18
CA ASP A 285 -21.73 2.38 -1.20
C ASP A 285 -20.58 2.11 -2.17
N LYS A 286 -19.40 2.65 -1.86
CA LYS A 286 -18.21 2.40 -2.67
C LYS A 286 -17.82 0.93 -2.74
N ALA A 287 -17.89 0.21 -1.62
CA ALA A 287 -17.59 -1.22 -1.60
C ALA A 287 -18.58 -2.01 -2.48
N ILE A 288 -19.87 -1.69 -2.40
CA ILE A 288 -20.92 -2.31 -3.23
C ILE A 288 -20.65 -2.05 -4.71
N GLU A 289 -20.43 -0.78 -5.08
CA GLU A 289 -20.14 -0.38 -6.46
C GLU A 289 -18.92 -1.12 -7.03
N MET A 290 -17.84 -1.22 -6.26
CA MET A 290 -16.65 -1.98 -6.64
C MET A 290 -16.94 -3.47 -6.84
N MET A 291 -17.74 -4.07 -5.96
CA MET A 291 -18.12 -5.48 -6.08
C MET A 291 -19.00 -5.73 -7.31
N GLU A 292 -19.90 -4.80 -7.65
CA GLU A 292 -20.71 -4.85 -8.89
C GLU A 292 -19.85 -4.82 -10.16
N ASN A 293 -18.69 -4.14 -10.09
CA ASN A 293 -17.67 -4.11 -11.15
C ASN A 293 -16.63 -5.24 -11.04
N TYR A 294 -16.83 -6.22 -10.14
CA TYR A 294 -15.89 -7.32 -9.88
C TYR A 294 -14.48 -6.84 -9.49
N LEU A 295 -14.37 -5.84 -8.62
CA LEU A 295 -13.11 -5.39 -8.05
C LEU A 295 -12.92 -6.00 -6.65
N LEU A 296 -11.78 -6.67 -6.43
CA LEU A 296 -11.49 -7.29 -5.12
C LEU A 296 -11.38 -6.27 -3.99
N ASP A 297 -10.94 -5.04 -4.27
CA ASP A 297 -10.84 -4.00 -3.25
C ASP A 297 -12.17 -3.76 -2.52
N GLY A 298 -13.28 -3.81 -3.26
CA GLY A 298 -14.64 -3.72 -2.70
C GLY A 298 -14.95 -4.87 -1.76
N VAL A 299 -14.61 -6.10 -2.15
CA VAL A 299 -14.78 -7.31 -1.33
C VAL A 299 -13.92 -7.25 -0.05
N ILE A 300 -12.68 -6.77 -0.17
CA ILE A 300 -11.74 -6.59 0.96
C ILE A 300 -12.37 -5.62 1.95
N ALA A 301 -12.72 -4.43 1.48
CA ALA A 301 -13.26 -3.37 2.31
C ALA A 301 -14.60 -3.75 2.97
N TRP A 302 -15.52 -4.36 2.20
CA TRP A 302 -16.80 -4.83 2.71
C TRP A 302 -16.63 -5.78 3.89
N THR A 303 -15.73 -6.76 3.73
CA THR A 303 -15.46 -7.74 4.78
C THR A 303 -14.93 -7.09 6.05
N ARG A 304 -13.98 -6.16 5.93
CA ARG A 304 -13.41 -5.44 7.07
C ARG A 304 -14.48 -4.63 7.81
N MET A 305 -15.29 -3.88 7.07
CA MET A 305 -16.40 -3.10 7.65
C MET A 305 -17.40 -4.00 8.37
N ARG A 306 -17.74 -5.16 7.80
CA ARG A 306 -18.66 -6.12 8.42
C ARG A 306 -18.13 -6.66 9.76
N GLN A 307 -16.82 -6.86 9.89
CA GLN A 307 -16.20 -7.30 11.15
C GLN A 307 -16.19 -6.21 12.22
N LEU A 308 -16.06 -4.95 11.81
CA LEU A 308 -16.17 -3.82 12.74
C LEU A 308 -17.60 -3.66 13.26
N ASP A 309 -18.60 -3.94 12.43
CA ASP A 309 -20.03 -3.91 12.78
C ASP A 309 -20.42 -5.09 13.69
N CYS A 310 -19.78 -6.24 13.51
CA CYS A 310 -20.03 -7.47 14.27
C CYS A 310 -18.71 -8.06 14.78
N PRO A 311 -18.08 -7.47 15.82
CA PRO A 311 -16.85 -8.02 16.37
C PRO A 311 -17.09 -9.46 16.87
N PRO A 312 -16.14 -10.39 16.66
CA PRO A 312 -16.26 -11.74 17.19
C PRO A 312 -16.42 -11.68 18.72
N LEU A 313 -17.39 -12.45 19.24
CA LEU A 313 -17.71 -12.58 20.66
C LEU A 313 -16.53 -13.06 21.49
#